data_AF-A0A822EPR9-F1
#
_entry.id   AF-A0A822EPR9-F1
#
_cell.length_a   1.000
_cell.length_b   1.000
_cell.length_c   1.000
_cell.angle_alpha   90.00
_cell.angle_beta   90.00
_cell.angle_gamma   90.00
#
_symmetry.space_group_name_H-M   'P 1'
#
loop_
_entity.id
_entity.type
_entity.pdbx_description
1 polymer ?
#
loop_
_entity_poly.entity_id
_entity_poly.type
_entity_poly.pdbx_seq_one_letter_code
_entity_poly.pdbx_strand_id
1 'polypeptide(L)'
;MRTEDPQYLQLLERLRRGQCNYDDYELLLTQVIGQPSVGSLNDSPWNKAPILVFRNEVQTQLNNKADTCKGKPIEDPALIRKLLELSDSKTEHLPGLLPLVPGMPVILTQNIAIELGLINGMNGIFRQLVYEEDSVSTEVLSETFPNNTKYIHRPLYALVEISRSNIECSLEQLQPNLVPIPLN
;
A
#
# COMPACT_ATOMS: atom_id res chain seq x y z
N MET A 1 1.91 -23.86 5.78
CA MET A 1 1.13 -24.17 4.56
C MET A 1 0.17 -23.01 4.34
N ARG A 2 -0.06 -22.52 3.10
CA ARG A 2 -0.83 -21.27 2.88
C ARG A 2 -2.36 -21.45 2.87
N THR A 3 -2.83 -22.67 2.65
CA THR A 3 -4.23 -23.07 2.77
C THR A 3 -4.25 -24.49 3.36
N GLU A 4 -5.27 -24.79 4.15
CA GLU A 4 -5.48 -26.09 4.78
C GLU A 4 -6.54 -26.92 4.04
N ASP A 5 -7.27 -26.31 3.10
CA ASP A 5 -8.30 -26.98 2.29
C ASP A 5 -7.63 -27.88 1.24
N PRO A 6 -7.75 -29.22 1.35
CA PRO A 6 -7.14 -30.15 0.41
C PRO A 6 -7.69 -30.02 -1.02
N GLN A 7 -8.97 -29.66 -1.17
CA GLN A 7 -9.60 -29.49 -2.48
C GLN A 7 -9.03 -28.25 -3.18
N TYR A 8 -8.92 -27.14 -2.44
CA TYR A 8 -8.32 -25.90 -2.96
C TYR A 8 -6.81 -26.05 -3.26
N LEU A 9 -6.07 -26.81 -2.45
CA LEU A 9 -4.66 -27.13 -2.70
C LEU A 9 -4.46 -27.88 -4.02
N GLN A 10 -5.28 -28.90 -4.26
CA GLN A 10 -5.20 -29.69 -5.49
C GLN A 10 -5.57 -28.86 -6.73
N LEU A 11 -6.59 -28.00 -6.62
CA LEU A 11 -6.94 -27.01 -7.63
C LEU A 11 -5.73 -26.12 -7.97
N LEU A 12 -5.09 -25.51 -6.97
CA LEU A 12 -3.93 -24.62 -7.17
C LEU A 12 -2.74 -25.34 -7.82
N GLU A 13 -2.52 -26.62 -7.49
CA GLU A 13 -1.45 -27.41 -8.10
C GLU A 13 -1.73 -27.76 -9.56
N ARG A 14 -2.96 -28.15 -9.90
CA ARG A 14 -3.39 -28.36 -11.29
C ARG A 14 -3.30 -27.07 -12.10
N LEU A 15 -3.75 -25.95 -11.54
CA LEU A 15 -3.67 -24.63 -12.16
C LEU A 15 -2.21 -24.24 -12.48
N ARG A 16 -1.29 -24.45 -11.53
CA ARG A 16 0.14 -24.20 -11.72
C ARG A 16 0.74 -25.01 -12.89
N ARG A 17 0.27 -26.24 -13.10
CA ARG A 17 0.77 -27.15 -14.15
C ARG A 17 0.00 -27.02 -15.47
N GLY A 18 -1.03 -26.17 -15.54
CA GLY A 18 -1.91 -26.07 -16.71
C GLY A 18 -2.79 -27.30 -16.94
N GLN A 19 -3.15 -28.02 -15.87
CA GLN A 19 -3.89 -29.29 -15.91
C GLN A 19 -5.29 -29.17 -15.28
N CYS A 20 -5.92 -28.00 -15.36
CA CYS A 20 -7.27 -27.79 -14.82
C CYS A 20 -8.31 -28.69 -15.50
N ASN A 21 -9.26 -29.17 -14.72
CA ASN A 21 -10.39 -29.96 -15.20
C ASN A 21 -11.73 -29.19 -15.09
N TYR A 22 -12.83 -29.85 -15.45
CA TYR A 22 -14.16 -29.22 -15.40
C TYR A 22 -14.61 -28.92 -13.96
N ASP A 23 -14.28 -29.78 -13.01
CA ASP A 23 -14.62 -29.58 -11.59
C ASP A 23 -13.90 -28.35 -11.02
N ASP A 24 -12.66 -28.11 -11.45
CA ASP A 24 -11.89 -26.91 -11.09
C ASP A 24 -12.56 -25.62 -11.60
N TYR A 25 -13.12 -25.66 -12.81
CA TYR A 25 -13.85 -24.54 -13.40
C TYR A 25 -15.13 -24.23 -12.61
N GLU A 26 -15.95 -25.25 -12.34
CA GLU A 26 -17.18 -25.10 -11.53
C GLU A 26 -16.87 -24.58 -10.12
N LEU A 27 -15.80 -25.09 -9.50
CA LEU A 27 -15.34 -24.62 -8.20
C LEU A 27 -14.97 -23.13 -8.22
N LEU A 28 -14.23 -22.67 -9.24
CA LEU A 28 -13.89 -21.25 -9.39
C LEU A 28 -15.11 -20.36 -9.64
N LEU A 29 -16.14 -20.85 -10.37
CA LEU A 29 -17.38 -20.11 -10.57
C LEU A 29 -18.12 -19.82 -9.26
N THR A 30 -17.99 -20.68 -8.24
CA THR A 30 -18.57 -20.41 -6.91
C THR A 30 -17.96 -19.17 -6.23
N GLN A 31 -16.77 -18.74 -6.67
CA GLN A 31 -16.01 -17.62 -6.12
C GLN A 31 -16.17 -16.34 -6.96
N VAL A 32 -17.03 -16.34 -7.97
CA VAL A 32 -17.38 -15.16 -8.77
C VAL A 32 -18.50 -14.40 -8.07
N ILE A 33 -18.36 -13.09 -7.94
CA ILE A 33 -19.33 -12.20 -7.28
C ILE A 33 -20.58 -12.08 -8.15
N GLY A 34 -21.74 -12.29 -7.56
CA GLY A 34 -23.03 -12.38 -8.24
C GLY A 34 -23.91 -13.49 -7.64
N GLN A 35 -25.09 -13.73 -8.19
CA GLN A 35 -25.90 -14.88 -7.77
C GLN A 35 -25.28 -16.18 -8.32
N PRO A 36 -25.14 -17.25 -7.53
CA PRO A 36 -25.72 -17.50 -6.20
C PRO A 36 -24.80 -17.19 -4.99
N SER A 37 -23.66 -16.53 -5.19
CA SER A 37 -22.64 -16.25 -4.18
C SER A 37 -22.81 -14.84 -3.56
N VAL A 38 -21.71 -14.15 -3.26
CA VAL A 38 -21.68 -12.80 -2.67
C VAL A 38 -22.32 -11.79 -3.61
N GLY A 39 -23.31 -11.03 -3.14
CA GLY A 39 -24.03 -10.06 -3.95
C GLY A 39 -23.23 -8.81 -4.31
N SER A 40 -22.31 -8.36 -3.44
CA SER A 40 -21.53 -7.14 -3.66
C SER A 40 -20.18 -7.16 -2.94
N LEU A 41 -19.17 -6.53 -3.54
CA LEU A 41 -17.88 -6.22 -2.90
C LEU A 41 -17.99 -5.20 -1.77
N ASN A 42 -19.06 -4.42 -1.73
CA ASN A 42 -19.28 -3.42 -0.68
C ASN A 42 -19.75 -4.04 0.64
N ASP A 43 -20.10 -5.32 0.63
CA ASP A 43 -20.55 -6.05 1.80
C ASP A 43 -19.34 -6.55 2.61
N SER A 44 -19.47 -6.57 3.94
CA SER A 44 -18.46 -7.17 4.81
C SER A 44 -18.42 -8.70 4.60
N PRO A 45 -17.22 -9.34 4.58
CA PRO A 45 -15.89 -8.78 4.83
C PRO A 45 -15.15 -8.23 3.60
N TRP A 46 -15.76 -8.32 2.41
CA TRP A 46 -15.13 -8.03 1.11
C TRP A 46 -14.78 -6.55 0.93
N ASN A 47 -15.52 -5.66 1.59
CA ASN A 47 -15.24 -4.22 1.59
C ASN A 47 -13.90 -3.82 2.23
N LYS A 48 -13.25 -4.76 2.92
CA LYS A 48 -11.91 -4.59 3.53
C LYS A 48 -10.86 -5.51 2.89
N ALA A 49 -11.25 -6.34 1.91
CA ALA A 49 -10.34 -7.29 1.29
C ALA A 49 -9.43 -6.56 0.27
N PRO A 50 -8.14 -6.92 0.21
CA PRO A 50 -7.27 -6.44 -0.86
C PRO A 50 -7.72 -7.00 -2.20
N ILE A 51 -7.86 -6.14 -3.21
CA ILE A 51 -8.27 -6.53 -4.56
C ILE A 51 -7.02 -6.63 -5.44
N LEU A 52 -6.79 -7.80 -6.02
CA LEU A 52 -5.73 -8.03 -7.02
C LEU A 52 -6.27 -7.75 -8.41
N VAL A 53 -5.62 -6.85 -9.14
CA VAL A 53 -5.98 -6.49 -10.52
C VAL A 53 -4.83 -6.79 -11.47
N PHE A 54 -5.15 -7.19 -12.70
CA PHE A 54 -4.16 -7.54 -13.73
C PHE A 54 -3.46 -6.30 -14.33
N ARG A 55 -4.11 -5.14 -14.26
CA ARG A 55 -3.61 -3.86 -14.77
C ARG A 55 -3.60 -2.86 -13.63
N ASN A 56 -2.40 -2.37 -13.32
CA ASN A 56 -2.16 -1.42 -12.24
C ASN A 56 -2.62 0.02 -12.54
N GLU A 57 -3.32 0.27 -13.65
CA GLU A 57 -3.69 1.62 -14.12
C GLU A 57 -4.43 2.48 -13.07
N VAL A 58 -5.06 1.84 -12.06
CA VAL A 58 -5.72 2.51 -10.91
C VAL A 58 -4.81 2.65 -9.69
N GLN A 59 -3.80 1.78 -9.53
CA GLN A 59 -2.74 1.89 -8.52
C GLN A 59 -1.66 2.94 -8.93
N THR A 60 -1.55 3.19 -10.24
CA THR A 60 -0.60 4.06 -10.94
C THR A 60 -0.89 5.56 -10.81
N GLN A 61 -2.09 5.99 -10.43
CA GLN A 61 -2.42 7.43 -10.32
C GLN A 61 -1.93 8.08 -9.01
N LEU A 62 -1.38 7.30 -8.07
CA LEU A 62 -1.40 7.66 -6.65
C LEU A 62 -0.12 7.35 -5.88
N ASN A 63 1.05 7.15 -6.46
CA ASN A 63 2.24 6.95 -5.63
C ASN A 63 3.41 7.58 -6.30
N ASN A 64 4.04 8.56 -5.63
CA ASN A 64 5.15 9.32 -6.14
C ASN A 64 6.42 9.31 -5.08
N LYS A 65 7.74 9.07 -5.42
CA LYS A 65 9.02 8.97 -4.67
C LYS A 65 10.33 9.13 -5.53
N ALA A 66 10.91 10.33 -5.64
CA ALA A 66 12.28 10.51 -6.19
C ALA A 66 13.08 11.52 -5.37
N ASP A 67 14.10 11.08 -4.63
CA ASP A 67 14.87 12.01 -3.76
C ASP A 67 16.40 11.86 -3.80
N THR A 68 16.96 10.93 -4.60
CA THR A 68 18.43 10.80 -4.67
C THR A 68 18.96 10.48 -6.07
N CYS A 69 20.02 11.19 -6.47
CA CYS A 69 20.88 10.84 -7.60
C CYS A 69 22.23 10.36 -7.06
N LYS A 70 22.54 9.06 -7.21
CA LYS A 70 23.79 8.45 -6.73
C LYS A 70 24.04 8.66 -5.22
N GLY A 71 22.97 8.63 -4.42
CA GLY A 71 23.04 8.81 -2.96
C GLY A 71 23.27 10.25 -2.49
N LYS A 72 23.25 11.24 -3.40
CA LYS A 72 23.23 12.66 -3.03
C LYS A 72 21.82 13.21 -3.21
N PRO A 73 21.32 14.01 -2.25
CA PRO A 73 20.07 14.73 -2.42
C PRO A 73 20.19 15.65 -3.63
N ILE A 74 19.12 15.73 -4.41
CA ILE A 74 19.04 16.63 -5.55
C ILE A 74 18.73 18.01 -4.98
N GLU A 75 19.65 18.96 -5.15
CA GLU A 75 19.50 20.32 -4.58
C GLU A 75 18.90 21.32 -5.58
N ASP A 76 18.93 21.01 -6.89
CA ASP A 76 18.42 21.89 -7.94
C ASP A 76 16.87 21.86 -7.98
N PRO A 77 16.18 22.94 -7.59
CA PRO A 77 14.72 22.99 -7.54
C PRO A 77 14.06 22.77 -8.91
N ALA A 78 14.70 23.24 -9.99
CA ALA A 78 14.18 23.07 -11.34
C ALA A 78 14.28 21.62 -11.81
N LEU A 79 15.30 20.90 -11.34
CA LEU A 79 15.46 19.47 -11.60
C LEU A 79 14.51 18.64 -10.75
N ILE A 80 14.34 18.96 -9.46
CA ILE A 80 13.35 18.32 -8.57
C ILE A 80 11.96 18.44 -9.18
N ARG A 81 11.56 19.65 -9.57
CA ARG A 81 10.25 19.88 -10.19
C ARG A 81 10.06 19.06 -11.46
N LYS A 82 11.05 19.08 -12.36
CA LYS A 82 11.01 18.27 -13.57
C LYS A 82 10.91 16.78 -13.26
N LEU A 83 11.63 16.28 -12.26
CA LEU A 83 11.58 14.88 -11.83
C LEU A 83 10.22 14.49 -11.24
N LEU A 84 9.62 15.38 -10.45
CA LEU A 84 8.27 15.20 -9.90
C LEU A 84 7.18 15.27 -10.99
N GLU A 85 7.44 15.99 -12.10
CA GLU A 85 6.56 16.10 -13.27
C GLU A 85 6.81 15.00 -14.33
N LEU A 86 7.84 14.15 -14.18
CA LEU A 86 8.12 13.08 -15.15
C LEU A 86 7.03 12.01 -15.15
N SER A 87 6.59 11.61 -16.35
CA SER A 87 5.65 10.51 -16.54
C SER A 87 6.29 9.13 -16.29
N ASP A 88 5.55 8.25 -15.64
CA ASP A 88 5.93 6.91 -15.16
C ASP A 88 6.51 5.96 -16.22
N SER A 89 6.28 6.24 -17.51
CA SER A 89 6.85 5.47 -18.63
C SER A 89 8.39 5.45 -18.64
N LYS A 90 9.04 6.34 -17.87
CA LYS A 90 10.49 6.53 -17.85
C LYS A 90 11.15 6.29 -16.49
N THR A 91 10.40 5.93 -15.45
CA THR A 91 10.89 5.83 -14.05
C THR A 91 10.73 4.43 -13.43
N GLU A 92 10.72 3.38 -14.26
CA GLU A 92 10.61 1.97 -13.79
C GLU A 92 9.44 1.73 -12.82
N HIS A 93 8.32 2.46 -12.99
CA HIS A 93 7.14 2.35 -12.14
C HIS A 93 7.35 2.75 -10.67
N LEU A 94 8.38 3.56 -10.39
CA LEU A 94 8.51 4.32 -9.15
C LEU A 94 7.93 5.71 -9.39
N PRO A 95 6.81 6.02 -8.76
CA PRO A 95 6.64 7.23 -8.04
C PRO A 95 7.62 8.49 -8.11
N GLY A 96 7.17 9.81 -8.12
CA GLY A 96 7.68 11.14 -7.48
C GLY A 96 7.23 11.80 -6.04
N LEU A 97 5.96 12.17 -5.70
CA LEU A 97 5.09 12.35 -4.46
C LEU A 97 4.10 11.22 -3.91
N LEU A 98 4.17 10.76 -2.65
CA LEU A 98 3.25 9.72 -2.11
C LEU A 98 2.00 10.34 -1.46
N PRO A 99 0.79 10.31 -2.07
CA PRO A 99 -0.43 10.83 -1.45
C PRO A 99 -0.86 9.94 -0.28
N LEU A 100 -1.05 10.58 0.86
CA LEU A 100 -1.49 9.93 2.09
C LEU A 100 -2.70 10.67 2.64
N VAL A 101 -3.79 9.94 2.90
CA VAL A 101 -5.02 10.46 3.49
C VAL A 101 -5.27 9.75 4.80
N PRO A 102 -5.40 10.46 5.94
CA PRO A 102 -5.76 9.85 7.21
C PRO A 102 -7.00 8.95 7.07
N GLY A 103 -6.89 7.70 7.55
CA GLY A 103 -7.91 6.67 7.45
C GLY A 103 -7.77 5.74 6.23
N MET A 104 -6.85 6.00 5.30
CA MET A 104 -6.67 5.11 4.15
C MET A 104 -6.02 3.77 4.54
N PRO A 105 -6.44 2.66 3.91
CA PRO A 105 -5.76 1.38 4.07
C PRO A 105 -4.36 1.45 3.44
N VAL A 106 -3.37 0.92 4.14
CA VAL A 106 -1.98 0.82 3.69
C VAL A 106 -1.45 -0.59 3.88
N ILE A 107 -0.41 -0.94 3.12
CA ILE A 107 0.26 -2.24 3.20
C ILE A 107 1.74 -2.00 3.48
N LEU A 108 2.29 -2.71 4.47
CA LEU A 108 3.73 -2.75 4.68
C LEU A 108 4.41 -3.48 3.53
N THR A 109 5.41 -2.86 2.91
CA THR A 109 6.14 -3.44 1.77
C THR A 109 7.43 -4.15 2.17
N GLN A 110 7.82 -4.06 3.44
CA GLN A 110 9.09 -4.55 3.96
C GLN A 110 8.88 -5.24 5.32
N ASN A 111 9.78 -6.16 5.64
CA ASN A 111 9.84 -6.75 6.99
C ASN A 111 10.60 -5.78 7.89
N ILE A 112 9.93 -5.27 8.92
CA ILE A 112 10.52 -4.29 9.85
C ILE A 112 10.92 -5.01 11.14
N ALA A 113 9.97 -5.71 11.76
CA ALA A 113 10.15 -6.40 13.03
C ALA A 113 9.26 -7.65 13.02
N ILE A 114 9.82 -8.78 12.59
CA ILE A 114 9.08 -10.02 12.32
C ILE A 114 8.50 -10.58 13.62
N GLU A 115 9.26 -10.48 14.70
CA GLU A 115 8.90 -10.88 16.07
C GLU A 115 7.71 -10.10 16.64
N LEU A 116 7.51 -8.85 16.19
CA LEU A 116 6.36 -8.01 16.55
C LEU A 116 5.18 -8.16 15.57
N GLY A 117 5.35 -8.99 14.53
CA GLY A 117 4.38 -9.19 13.47
C GLY A 117 4.44 -8.15 12.36
N LEU A 118 5.38 -7.18 12.38
CA LEU A 118 5.50 -6.14 11.35
C LEU A 118 6.23 -6.68 10.11
N ILE A 119 5.46 -7.36 9.26
CA ILE A 119 5.96 -8.08 8.08
C ILE A 119 5.39 -7.50 6.78
N ASN A 120 6.09 -7.75 5.67
CA ASN A 120 5.64 -7.42 4.33
C ASN A 120 4.28 -8.07 4.03
N GLY A 121 3.35 -7.31 3.47
CA GLY A 121 1.98 -7.70 3.19
C GLY A 121 1.00 -7.46 4.33
N MET A 122 1.45 -6.94 5.47
CA MET A 122 0.56 -6.59 6.58
C MET A 122 -0.26 -5.35 6.25
N ASN A 123 -1.59 -5.45 6.44
CA ASN A 123 -2.52 -4.34 6.31
C ASN A 123 -2.48 -3.45 7.57
N GLY A 124 -2.59 -2.15 7.37
CA GLY A 124 -2.79 -1.16 8.41
C GLY A 124 -3.66 0.00 7.95
N ILE A 125 -3.98 0.91 8.86
CA ILE A 125 -4.70 2.14 8.57
C ILE A 125 -3.74 3.31 8.81
N PHE A 126 -3.47 4.09 7.78
CA PHE A 126 -2.64 5.28 7.93
C PHE A 126 -3.38 6.32 8.79
N ARG A 127 -2.72 6.84 9.83
CA ARG A 127 -3.31 7.84 10.73
C ARG A 127 -2.71 9.22 10.51
N GLN A 128 -1.39 9.32 10.50
CA GLN A 128 -0.71 10.60 10.44
C GLN A 128 0.71 10.45 9.91
N LEU A 129 1.20 11.51 9.24
CA LEU A 129 2.61 11.67 8.91
C LEU A 129 3.27 12.57 9.95
N VAL A 130 4.44 12.16 10.45
CA VAL A 130 5.26 12.97 11.37
C VAL A 130 6.43 13.55 10.58
N TYR A 131 6.62 14.86 10.69
CA TYR A 131 7.59 15.65 9.93
C TYR A 131 7.93 16.93 10.70
N GLU A 132 9.05 17.55 10.37
CA GLU A 132 9.46 18.85 10.90
C GLU A 132 8.85 20.00 10.09
N GLU A 133 8.68 21.18 10.68
CA GLU A 133 8.06 22.33 9.99
C GLU A 133 8.87 22.81 8.79
N ASP A 134 10.19 22.68 8.84
CA ASP A 134 11.11 22.97 7.74
C ASP A 134 10.90 22.04 6.53
N SER A 135 10.15 20.96 6.73
CA SER A 135 9.97 19.89 5.76
C SER A 135 8.75 20.04 4.88
N VAL A 136 7.96 21.10 5.13
CA VAL A 136 6.78 21.46 4.37
C VAL A 136 7.17 22.38 3.23
N SER A 137 6.93 21.94 2.00
CA SER A 137 7.07 22.80 0.82
C SER A 137 5.91 23.78 0.74
N THR A 138 6.25 25.05 0.51
CA THR A 138 5.28 26.13 0.28
C THR A 138 4.84 26.21 -1.18
N GLU A 139 5.53 25.52 -2.08
CA GLU A 139 5.23 25.48 -3.50
C GLU A 139 4.13 24.45 -3.81
N VAL A 140 3.15 24.85 -4.62
CA VAL A 140 2.16 23.93 -5.15
C VAL A 140 2.82 23.09 -6.24
N LEU A 141 3.09 21.83 -5.93
CA LEU A 141 3.76 20.91 -6.85
C LEU A 141 2.81 20.30 -7.89
N SER A 142 1.48 20.32 -7.63
CA SER A 142 0.47 19.82 -8.54
C SER A 142 -0.88 20.51 -8.34
N GLU A 143 -1.54 20.85 -9.44
CA GLU A 143 -2.92 21.36 -9.48
C GLU A 143 -3.97 20.25 -9.34
N THR A 144 -3.55 18.98 -9.37
CA THR A 144 -4.44 17.82 -9.31
C THR A 144 -4.94 17.52 -7.89
N PHE A 145 -4.18 17.92 -6.87
CA PHE A 145 -4.53 17.67 -5.47
C PHE A 145 -5.36 18.82 -4.88
N PRO A 146 -6.22 18.53 -3.88
CA PRO A 146 -7.02 19.55 -3.21
C PRO A 146 -6.18 20.68 -2.61
N ASN A 147 -6.75 21.90 -2.52
CA ASN A 147 -6.07 23.11 -2.03
C ASN A 147 -5.52 23.00 -0.59
N ASN A 148 -5.99 22.05 0.21
CA ASN A 148 -5.51 21.79 1.57
C ASN A 148 -4.38 20.75 1.65
N THR A 149 -3.81 20.35 0.52
CA THR A 149 -2.71 19.38 0.44
C THR A 149 -1.41 20.00 0.95
N LYS A 150 -0.72 19.29 1.83
CA LYS A 150 0.63 19.65 2.30
C LYS A 150 1.65 18.77 1.58
N TYR A 151 2.64 19.41 0.95
CA TYR A 151 3.74 18.72 0.29
C TYR A 151 4.91 18.60 1.26
N ILE A 152 5.38 17.37 1.49
CA ILE A 152 6.37 17.06 2.53
C ILE A 152 7.50 16.26 1.89
N HIS A 153 8.72 16.78 1.96
CA HIS A 153 9.89 16.14 1.32
C HIS A 153 10.71 15.27 2.28
N ARG A 154 10.66 15.53 3.59
CA ARG A 154 11.48 14.83 4.61
C ARG A 154 10.64 14.38 5.81
N PRO A 155 9.71 13.43 5.62
CA PRO A 155 8.98 12.89 6.76
C PRO A 155 9.90 12.05 7.65
N LEU A 156 9.68 12.12 8.97
CA LEU A 156 10.42 11.31 9.93
C LEU A 156 9.88 9.87 9.95
N TYR A 157 8.56 9.72 10.04
CA TYR A 157 7.86 8.42 10.02
C TYR A 157 6.35 8.61 9.81
N ALA A 158 5.67 7.54 9.43
CA ALA A 158 4.21 7.45 9.38
C ALA A 158 3.67 6.70 10.61
N LEU A 159 2.60 7.20 11.21
CA LEU A 159 1.85 6.48 12.23
C LEU A 159 0.78 5.63 11.56
N VAL A 160 0.91 4.31 11.71
CA VAL A 160 0.02 3.31 11.11
C VAL A 160 -0.62 2.48 12.21
N GLU A 161 -1.94 2.38 12.18
CA GLU A 161 -2.67 1.51 13.08
C GLU A 161 -2.70 0.09 12.53
N ILE A 162 -2.25 -0.88 13.33
CA ILE A 162 -2.13 -2.28 12.94
C ILE A 162 -2.86 -3.14 13.98
N SER A 163 -4.06 -3.62 13.63
CA SER A 163 -4.92 -4.35 14.56
C SER A 163 -4.45 -5.78 14.89
N ARG A 164 -3.42 -6.30 14.21
CA ARG A 164 -2.93 -7.69 14.33
C ARG A 164 -1.48 -7.79 14.81
N SER A 165 -0.86 -6.70 15.23
CA SER A 165 0.52 -6.75 15.76
C SER A 165 0.53 -7.27 17.19
N ASN A 166 1.53 -8.08 17.55
CA ASN A 166 1.76 -8.53 18.94
C ASN A 166 2.39 -7.41 19.81
N ILE A 167 2.19 -6.16 19.40
CA ILE A 167 2.75 -5.00 20.08
C ILE A 167 1.85 -4.70 21.27
N GLU A 168 2.16 -5.34 22.40
CA GLU A 168 1.60 -4.99 23.71
C GLU A 168 2.20 -3.69 24.27
N CYS A 169 3.12 -3.06 23.53
CA CYS A 169 3.75 -1.82 23.96
C CYS A 169 2.75 -0.67 23.89
N SER A 170 2.27 -0.25 25.07
CA SER A 170 2.07 1.17 25.34
C SER A 170 3.41 1.88 25.15
N LEU A 171 3.75 2.23 23.90
CA LEU A 171 4.69 3.32 23.63
C LEU A 171 4.11 4.49 24.42
N GLU A 172 4.83 5.00 25.42
CA GLU A 172 4.31 5.69 26.62
C GLU A 172 3.41 6.93 26.38
N GLN A 173 3.13 7.27 25.12
CA GLN A 173 2.33 8.41 24.67
C GLN A 173 1.41 8.11 23.47
N LEU A 174 1.38 6.89 22.93
CA LEU A 174 0.57 6.53 21.76
C LEU A 174 -0.55 5.56 22.14
N GLN A 175 -1.68 5.68 21.44
CA GLN A 175 -2.79 4.74 21.61
C GLN A 175 -2.35 3.31 21.27
N PRO A 176 -2.88 2.29 21.96
CA PRO A 176 -2.57 0.90 21.65
C PRO A 176 -2.87 0.60 20.17
N ASN A 177 -1.97 -0.15 19.52
CA ASN A 177 -1.95 -0.51 18.09
C ASN A 177 -1.42 0.54 17.10
N LEU A 178 -0.97 1.70 17.56
CA LEU A 178 -0.36 2.70 16.69
C LEU A 178 1.16 2.49 16.61
N VAL A 179 1.65 2.25 15.40
CA VAL A 179 3.05 1.87 15.15
C VAL A 179 3.72 2.95 14.30
N PRO A 180 4.88 3.48 14.72
CA PRO A 180 5.71 4.34 13.88
C PRO A 180 6.43 3.51 12.82
N ILE A 181 6.17 3.82 11.55
CA ILE A 181 6.73 3.15 10.37
C ILE A 181 7.68 4.12 9.66
N PRO A 182 8.97 3.80 9.50
CA PRO A 182 9.90 4.64 8.75
C PRO A 182 9.54 4.65 7.27
N LEU A 183 9.67 5.82 6.64
CA LEU A 183 9.45 6.01 5.20
C LEU A 183 10.81 6.06 4.51
N ASN A 184 11.43 4.90 4.33
CA ASN A 184 12.55 4.73 3.40
C ASN A 184 12.03 4.85 1.99
#